data_AF-A0A533V6D1-F1
#
_entry.id   AF-A0A533V6D1-F1
#
_cell.length_a   1.000
_cell.length_b   1.000
_cell.length_c   1.000
_cell.angle_alpha   90.00
_cell.angle_beta   90.00
_cell.angle_gamma   90.00
#
_symmetry.space_group_name_H-M   'P 1'
#
loop_
_entity.id
_entity.type
_entity.pdbx_description
1 polymer ?
#
loop_
_entity_poly.entity_id
_entity_poly.type
_entity_poly.pdbx_seq_one_letter_code
_entity_poly.pdbx_strand_id
1 'polypeptide(L)'
;MSEGRAQTSKLDELKLRTQQLGEAYRDLFPKVDPAFVYDLIIRIVMNPKDSAPIYTVEVFTKEGTNPEKSREHIMQTTGTVPSIYDNGTHYVSTHRLTLEILKKLNDIDYVLEVMGDYTGSASSIGARHEKGDWKRIRDRSDE
;
A
#
# COMPACT_ATOMS: atom_id res chain seq x y z
N MET A 1 17.08 -37.28 -15.62
CA MET A 1 16.07 -36.48 -16.37
C MET A 1 14.76 -36.26 -15.60
N SER A 2 14.45 -37.01 -14.52
CA SER A 2 13.20 -36.85 -13.76
C SER A 2 13.22 -35.68 -12.75
N GLU A 3 14.33 -35.44 -12.06
CA GLU A 3 14.45 -34.36 -11.05
C GLU A 3 14.33 -32.96 -11.65
N GLY A 4 14.92 -32.72 -12.82
CA GLY A 4 14.81 -31.43 -13.51
C GLY A 4 13.35 -31.09 -13.87
N ARG A 5 12.57 -32.08 -14.31
CA ARG A 5 11.14 -31.90 -14.65
C ARG A 5 10.27 -31.65 -13.42
N ALA A 6 10.57 -32.32 -12.30
CA ALA A 6 9.87 -32.14 -11.04
C ALA A 6 10.23 -30.81 -10.33
N GLN A 7 11.45 -30.31 -10.53
CA GLN A 7 11.85 -28.98 -10.05
C GLN A 7 11.18 -27.88 -10.85
N THR A 8 11.10 -27.99 -12.18
CA THR A 8 10.36 -27.04 -13.04
C THR A 8 8.88 -26.95 -12.62
N SER A 9 8.22 -28.08 -12.35
CA SER A 9 6.81 -28.05 -11.91
C SER A 9 6.59 -27.34 -10.58
N LYS A 10 7.52 -27.45 -9.62
CA LYS A 10 7.44 -26.72 -8.34
C LYS A 10 7.64 -25.21 -8.51
N LEU A 11 8.52 -24.81 -9.42
CA LEU A 11 8.73 -23.39 -9.72
C LEU A 11 7.50 -22.77 -10.40
N ASP A 12 6.84 -23.52 -11.28
CA ASP A 12 5.61 -23.06 -11.93
C ASP A 12 4.44 -22.98 -10.94
N GLU A 13 4.33 -23.93 -10.00
CA GLU A 13 3.37 -23.87 -8.92
C GLU A 13 3.58 -22.64 -8.02
N LEU A 14 4.85 -22.32 -7.69
CA LEU A 14 5.18 -21.11 -6.93
C LEU A 14 4.71 -19.85 -7.67
N LYS A 15 5.01 -19.72 -8.97
CA LYS A 15 4.56 -18.59 -9.79
C LYS A 15 3.04 -18.45 -9.78
N LEU A 16 2.31 -19.55 -9.96
CA LEU A 16 0.85 -19.55 -9.95
C LEU A 16 0.29 -19.06 -8.61
N ARG A 17 0.82 -19.58 -7.49
CA ARG A 17 0.40 -19.16 -6.14
C ARG A 17 0.71 -17.68 -5.88
N THR A 18 1.87 -17.20 -6.34
CA THR A 18 2.23 -15.77 -6.25
C THR A 18 1.28 -14.90 -7.06
N GLN A 19 0.90 -15.33 -8.27
CA GLN A 19 -0.09 -14.61 -9.08
C GLN A 19 -1.45 -14.53 -8.39
N GLN A 20 -1.96 -15.66 -7.89
CA GLN A 20 -3.23 -15.73 -7.17
C GLN A 20 -3.24 -14.85 -5.92
N LEU A 21 -2.13 -14.81 -5.18
CA LEU A 21 -1.98 -13.93 -4.03
C LEU A 21 -2.01 -12.45 -4.43
N GLY A 22 -1.32 -12.10 -5.52
CA GLY A 22 -1.34 -10.73 -6.06
C GLY A 22 -2.72 -10.31 -6.57
N GLU A 23 -3.49 -11.24 -7.16
CA GLU A 23 -4.89 -11.02 -7.56
C GLU A 23 -5.76 -10.76 -6.33
N ALA A 24 -5.65 -11.58 -5.28
CA ALA A 24 -6.39 -11.39 -4.03
C ALA A 24 -6.08 -10.02 -3.37
N TYR A 25 -4.84 -9.56 -3.42
CA TYR A 25 -4.49 -8.21 -2.94
C TYR A 25 -5.19 -7.12 -3.74
N ARG A 26 -5.20 -7.22 -5.08
CA ARG A 26 -5.85 -6.24 -5.95
C ARG A 26 -7.36 -6.22 -5.79
N ASP A 27 -7.97 -7.38 -5.53
CA ASP A 27 -9.41 -7.48 -5.31
C ASP A 27 -9.84 -6.79 -4.01
N LEU A 28 -9.04 -6.92 -2.94
CA LEU A 28 -9.32 -6.29 -1.64
C LEU A 28 -8.88 -4.83 -1.56
N PHE A 29 -7.79 -4.48 -2.24
CA PHE A 29 -7.12 -3.19 -2.16
C PHE A 29 -6.83 -2.61 -3.56
N PRO A 30 -7.86 -2.36 -4.39
CA PRO A 30 -7.69 -1.90 -5.77
C PRO A 30 -6.99 -0.54 -5.92
N LYS A 31 -6.92 0.25 -4.83
CA LYS A 31 -6.29 1.58 -4.80
C LYS A 31 -4.94 1.58 -4.09
N VAL A 32 -4.46 0.44 -3.60
CA VAL A 32 -3.20 0.37 -2.85
C VAL A 32 -2.12 -0.25 -3.71
N ASP A 33 -0.88 0.23 -3.59
CA ASP A 33 0.28 -0.47 -4.14
C ASP A 33 0.33 -1.93 -3.63
N PRO A 34 0.28 -2.94 -4.50
CA PRO A 34 0.35 -4.35 -4.09
C PRO A 34 1.64 -4.71 -3.34
N ALA A 35 2.77 -4.04 -3.63
CA ALA A 35 4.02 -4.28 -2.91
C ALA A 35 3.92 -3.80 -1.45
N PHE A 36 3.26 -2.68 -1.23
CA PHE A 36 2.95 -2.17 0.11
C PHE A 36 2.02 -3.12 0.89
N VAL A 37 0.97 -3.67 0.25
CA VAL A 37 0.09 -4.68 0.89
C VAL A 37 0.89 -5.91 1.31
N TYR A 38 1.74 -6.42 0.44
CA TYR A 38 2.61 -7.56 0.72
C TYR A 38 3.55 -7.30 1.90
N ASP A 39 4.25 -6.16 1.90
CA ASP A 39 5.19 -5.79 2.99
C ASP A 39 4.47 -5.71 4.34
N LEU A 40 3.29 -5.10 4.39
CA LEU A 40 2.47 -5.03 5.61
C LEU A 40 2.08 -6.42 6.12
N ILE A 41 1.56 -7.28 5.25
CA ILE A 41 1.13 -8.64 5.64
C ILE A 41 2.31 -9.44 6.16
N ILE A 42 3.45 -9.43 5.47
CA ILE A 42 4.64 -10.18 5.90
C ILE A 42 5.12 -9.72 7.28
N ARG A 43 5.13 -8.42 7.56
CA ARG A 43 5.52 -7.91 8.89
C ARG A 43 4.59 -8.38 9.99
N ILE A 44 3.27 -8.33 9.75
CA ILE A 44 2.26 -8.80 10.72
C ILE A 44 2.42 -10.31 10.96
N VAL A 45 2.61 -11.10 9.91
CA VAL A 45 2.80 -12.56 10.01
C VAL A 45 4.11 -12.92 10.71
N MET A 46 5.20 -12.21 10.42
CA MET A 46 6.52 -12.48 11.02
C MET A 46 6.63 -11.98 12.46
N ASN A 47 5.88 -10.95 12.84
CA ASN A 47 5.84 -10.42 14.20
C ASN A 47 4.38 -10.29 14.69
N PRO A 48 3.70 -11.41 15.01
CA PRO A 48 2.29 -11.38 15.40
C PRO A 48 2.01 -10.65 16.72
N LYS A 49 3.06 -10.33 17.50
CA LYS A 49 2.95 -9.46 18.69
C LYS A 49 2.81 -7.98 18.33
N ASP A 50 3.19 -7.60 17.13
CA ASP A 50 3.01 -6.27 16.56
C ASP A 50 2.12 -6.35 15.32
N SER A 51 0.81 -6.34 15.54
CA SER A 51 -0.19 -6.32 14.47
C SER A 51 -0.35 -4.95 13.78
N ALA A 52 0.42 -3.94 14.21
CA ALA A 52 0.25 -2.57 13.76
C ALA A 52 1.61 -1.87 13.63
N PRO A 53 2.51 -2.34 12.73
CA PRO A 53 3.81 -1.71 12.46
C PRO A 53 3.65 -0.25 12.03
N ILE A 54 4.70 0.55 12.21
CA ILE A 54 4.69 1.98 11.85
C ILE A 54 5.12 2.17 10.40
N TYR A 55 4.30 2.91 9.65
CA TYR A 55 4.51 3.27 8.26
C TYR A 55 4.34 4.77 8.06
N THR A 56 5.09 5.33 7.11
CA THR A 56 4.69 6.55 6.42
C THR A 56 3.75 6.14 5.28
N VAL A 57 2.54 6.67 5.28
CA VAL A 57 1.49 6.37 4.30
C VAL A 57 1.19 7.63 3.50
N GLU A 58 1.16 7.48 2.19
CA GLU A 58 0.90 8.53 1.20
C GLU A 58 -0.43 8.24 0.52
N VAL A 59 -1.35 9.20 0.58
CA VAL A 59 -2.71 9.11 0.03
C VAL A 59 -2.88 10.17 -1.05
N PHE A 60 -3.16 9.73 -2.27
CA PHE A 60 -3.41 10.59 -3.42
C PHE A 60 -4.92 10.67 -3.70
N THR A 61 -5.43 11.88 -3.87
CA THR A 61 -6.87 12.12 -4.05
C THR A 61 -7.20 12.71 -5.43
N LYS A 62 -8.50 12.76 -5.75
CA LYS A 62 -9.02 13.45 -6.93
C LYS A 62 -8.79 14.96 -6.82
N GLU A 63 -8.47 15.60 -7.92
CA GLU A 63 -8.49 17.07 -8.02
C GLU A 63 -9.89 17.62 -7.69
N GLY A 64 -9.94 18.81 -7.11
CA GLY A 64 -11.20 19.45 -6.69
C GLY A 64 -11.82 18.86 -5.41
N THR A 65 -11.20 17.85 -4.79
CA THR A 65 -11.60 17.40 -3.44
C THR A 65 -11.26 18.49 -2.43
N ASN A 66 -12.17 18.81 -1.50
CA ASN A 66 -11.91 19.81 -0.48
C ASN A 66 -10.74 19.36 0.43
N PRO A 67 -9.64 20.13 0.51
CA PRO A 67 -8.45 19.66 1.21
C PRO A 67 -8.62 19.50 2.71
N GLU A 68 -9.39 20.39 3.35
CA GLU A 68 -9.63 20.38 4.80
C GLU A 68 -10.48 19.18 5.22
N LYS A 69 -11.55 18.88 4.46
CA LYS A 69 -12.39 17.70 4.68
C LYS A 69 -11.62 16.41 4.47
N SER A 70 -10.73 16.38 3.47
CA SER A 70 -9.87 15.22 3.23
C SER A 70 -8.87 15.01 4.36
N ARG A 71 -8.21 16.09 4.80
CA ARG A 71 -7.32 16.09 5.96
C ARG A 71 -8.01 15.57 7.21
N GLU A 72 -9.22 16.05 7.48
CA GLU A 72 -10.02 15.63 8.64
C GLU A 72 -10.41 14.15 8.54
N HIS A 73 -10.91 13.70 7.39
CA HIS A 73 -11.31 12.31 7.20
C HIS A 73 -10.12 11.34 7.30
N ILE A 74 -8.96 11.71 6.74
CA ILE A 74 -7.71 10.94 6.88
C ILE A 74 -7.26 10.91 8.34
N MET A 75 -7.32 12.04 9.06
CA MET A 75 -7.00 12.09 10.48
C MET A 75 -7.94 11.19 11.31
N GLN A 76 -9.24 11.20 11.03
CA GLN A 76 -10.21 10.33 11.70
C GLN A 76 -9.97 8.84 11.40
N THR A 77 -9.48 8.53 10.19
CA THR A 77 -9.17 7.16 9.78
C THR A 77 -7.88 6.63 10.40
N THR A 78 -6.86 7.48 10.51
CA THR A 78 -5.48 7.10 10.87
C THR A 78 -5.07 7.47 12.28
N GLY A 79 -5.85 8.33 12.94
CA GLY A 79 -5.50 8.95 14.23
C GLY A 79 -4.38 9.99 14.14
N THR A 80 -3.88 10.32 12.95
CA THR A 80 -2.72 11.22 12.76
C THR A 80 -3.04 12.31 11.75
N VAL A 81 -2.67 13.54 12.08
CA VAL A 81 -2.78 14.67 11.16
C VAL A 81 -1.83 14.47 9.97
N PRO A 82 -2.31 14.43 8.72
CA PRO A 82 -1.42 14.36 7.57
C PRO A 82 -0.84 15.74 7.23
N SER A 83 0.39 15.72 6.71
CA SER A 83 0.96 16.81 5.92
C SER A 83 0.31 16.83 4.53
N ILE A 84 0.17 18.00 3.92
CA ILE A 84 -0.52 18.19 2.64
C ILE A 84 0.47 18.72 1.60
N TYR A 85 0.47 18.11 0.42
CA TYR A 85 1.30 18.41 -0.74
C TYR A 85 0.43 18.50 -2.01
N ASP A 86 1.07 18.81 -3.15
CA ASP A 86 0.47 18.80 -4.48
C ASP A 86 -0.87 19.58 -4.55
N ASN A 87 -0.85 20.83 -4.08
CA ASN A 87 -2.03 21.71 -4.06
C ASN A 87 -3.27 21.09 -3.39
N GLY A 88 -3.09 20.22 -2.39
CA GLY A 88 -4.18 19.61 -1.67
C GLY A 88 -4.63 18.25 -2.19
N THR A 89 -3.84 17.57 -3.03
CA THR A 89 -4.18 16.23 -3.54
C THR A 89 -3.30 15.10 -3.00
N HIS A 90 -2.29 15.40 -2.20
CA HIS A 90 -1.37 14.41 -1.68
C HIS A 90 -1.19 14.59 -0.16
N TYR A 91 -1.49 13.54 0.59
CA TYR A 91 -1.51 13.54 2.05
C TYR A 91 -0.52 12.52 2.60
N VAL A 92 0.34 12.94 3.52
CA VAL A 92 1.37 12.07 4.09
C VAL A 92 1.22 12.03 5.61
N SER A 93 1.08 10.83 6.18
CA SER A 93 1.01 10.63 7.63
C SER A 93 1.86 9.43 8.07
N THR A 94 2.48 9.54 9.25
CA THR A 94 3.26 8.44 9.84
C THR A 94 2.56 7.91 11.07
N HIS A 95 2.17 6.65 11.05
CA HIS A 95 1.29 6.09 12.07
C HIS A 95 1.37 4.55 12.12
N ARG A 96 0.81 3.97 13.19
CA ARG A 96 0.59 2.52 13.27
C ARG A 96 -0.46 2.12 12.24
N LEU A 97 -0.14 1.12 11.45
CA LEU A 97 -0.97 0.71 10.33
C LEU A 97 -1.46 -0.73 10.52
N THR A 98 -2.78 -0.91 10.54
CA THR A 98 -3.42 -2.22 10.45
C THR A 98 -4.03 -2.41 9.06
N LEU A 99 -4.37 -3.66 8.70
CA LEU A 99 -5.08 -3.96 7.46
C LEU A 99 -6.45 -3.27 7.40
N GLU A 100 -7.13 -3.08 8.53
CA GLU A 100 -8.41 -2.38 8.61
C GLU A 100 -8.26 -0.88 8.33
N ILE A 101 -7.20 -0.23 8.82
CA ILE A 101 -6.90 1.17 8.49
C ILE A 101 -6.60 1.30 7.00
N LEU A 102 -5.75 0.40 6.46
CA LEU A 102 -5.43 0.39 5.03
C LEU A 102 -6.68 0.19 4.17
N LYS A 103 -7.60 -0.70 4.59
CA LYS A 103 -8.87 -0.94 3.90
C LYS A 103 -9.77 0.28 3.94
N LYS A 104 -9.89 0.94 5.10
CA LYS A 104 -10.66 2.19 5.22
C LYS A 104 -10.14 3.25 4.25
N LEU A 105 -8.84 3.47 4.17
CA LEU A 105 -8.23 4.41 3.22
C LEU A 105 -8.53 4.03 1.76
N ASN A 106 -8.37 2.75 1.40
CA ASN A 106 -8.72 2.22 0.09
C ASN A 106 -10.18 2.47 -0.28
N ASP A 107 -11.09 2.41 0.68
CA ASP A 107 -12.53 2.50 0.44
C ASP A 107 -13.04 3.94 0.32
N ILE A 108 -12.20 4.95 0.59
CA ILE A 108 -12.59 6.34 0.44
C ILE A 108 -12.79 6.68 -1.04
N ASP A 109 -13.97 7.17 -1.41
CA ASP A 109 -14.36 7.42 -2.81
C ASP A 109 -13.48 8.42 -3.56
N TYR A 110 -12.95 9.42 -2.86
CA TYR A 110 -12.10 10.44 -3.46
C TYR A 110 -10.62 10.07 -3.48
N VAL A 111 -10.23 8.98 -2.81
CA VAL A 111 -8.88 8.44 -2.87
C VAL A 111 -8.71 7.73 -4.20
N LEU A 112 -7.57 7.97 -4.82
CA LEU A 112 -7.15 7.34 -6.08
C LEU A 112 -6.11 6.27 -5.82
N GLU A 113 -5.12 6.59 -5.00
CA GLU A 113 -3.96 5.72 -4.75
C GLU A 113 -3.49 5.86 -3.30
N VAL A 114 -2.99 4.75 -2.74
CA VAL A 114 -2.37 4.69 -1.44
C VAL A 114 -1.05 3.94 -1.57
N MET A 115 0.03 4.57 -1.11
CA MET A 115 1.37 3.98 -1.07
C MET A 115 1.91 4.09 0.36
N GLY A 116 2.97 3.34 0.67
CA GLY A 116 3.55 3.42 2.00
C GLY A 116 4.90 2.76 2.12
N ASP A 117 5.69 3.30 3.04
CA ASP A 117 7.03 2.85 3.36
C ASP A 117 7.12 2.52 4.84
N TYR A 118 7.70 1.36 5.15
CA TYR A 118 7.96 0.97 6.53
C TYR A 118 9.00 1.91 7.16
N THR A 119 8.64 2.55 8.26
CA THR A 119 9.55 3.45 8.98
C THR A 119 10.16 2.82 10.23
N GLY A 120 9.46 1.86 10.84
CA GLY A 120 9.89 1.18 12.07
C GLY A 120 10.04 2.09 13.31
N SER A 121 9.74 3.39 13.16
CA SER A 121 9.83 4.41 14.20
C SER A 121 8.80 5.51 13.94
N ALA A 122 8.53 6.33 14.97
CA ALA A 122 7.57 7.42 14.88
C ALA A 122 8.05 8.62 14.03
N SER A 123 9.30 8.61 13.56
CA SER A 123 9.83 9.66 12.69
C SER A 123 9.31 9.46 11.27
N SER A 124 8.60 10.49 10.76
CA SER A 124 8.18 10.53 9.36
C SER A 124 9.39 10.66 8.44
N ILE A 125 9.38 9.93 7.32
CA ILE A 125 10.39 10.07 6.26
C ILE A 125 9.93 11.02 5.14
N GLY A 126 8.76 11.65 5.28
CA GLY A 126 8.21 12.59 4.30
C GLY A 126 7.61 11.91 3.06
N ALA A 127 7.22 12.72 2.08
CA ALA A 127 6.74 12.25 0.78
C ALA A 127 7.89 11.64 -0.04
N ARG A 128 7.66 10.46 -0.61
CA ARG A 128 8.65 9.71 -1.40
C ARG A 128 8.10 9.18 -2.71
N HIS A 129 6.78 9.20 -2.89
CA HIS A 129 6.11 8.67 -4.08
C HIS A 129 5.47 9.79 -4.90
N GLU A 130 5.39 9.58 -6.21
CA GLU A 130 4.50 10.31 -7.10
C GLU A 130 3.26 9.47 -7.43
N LYS A 131 2.16 10.15 -7.74
CA LYS A 131 0.95 9.51 -8.25
C LYS A 131 1.27 8.68 -9.50
N GLY A 132 0.93 7.39 -9.45
CA GLY A 132 1.12 6.42 -10.52
C GLY A 132 2.43 5.63 -10.47
N ASP A 133 3.32 5.85 -9.50
CA ASP A 133 4.62 5.19 -9.44
C ASP A 133 4.57 3.67 -9.52
N TRP A 134 3.68 3.02 -8.77
CA TRP A 134 3.56 1.55 -8.82
C TRP A 134 2.95 1.03 -10.13
N LYS A 135 2.20 1.86 -10.86
CA LYS A 135 1.65 1.50 -12.19
C LYS A 135 2.72 1.59 -13.28
N ARG A 136 3.62 2.58 -13.19
CA ARG A 136 4.75 2.75 -14.13
C ARG A 136 5.72 1.57 -14.11
N ILE A 137 5.86 0.87 -12.97
CA ILE A 137 6.68 -0.34 -12.86
C ILE A 137 6.10 -1.50 -13.69
N ARG A 138 4.76 -1.59 -13.80
CA ARG A 138 4.07 -2.63 -14.56
C ARG A 138 4.20 -2.42 -16.07
N ASP A 139 4.06 -1.19 -16.54
CA ASP A 139 4.07 -0.91 -17.99
C ASP A 139 5.45 -1.09 -18.62
N ARG A 140 6.53 -1.07 -17.82
CA ARG A 140 7.90 -1.41 -18.26
C ARG A 140 8.20 -2.91 -18.37
N SER A 141 7.32 -3.78 -17.87
CA SER A 141 7.45 -5.24 -18.02
C SER A 141 6.70 -5.78 -19.24
N ASP A 142 6.01 -4.92 -19.99
CA ASP A 142 5.30 -5.24 -21.23
C ASP A 142 6.04 -4.71 -22.49
N GLU A 143 7.24 -4.15 -22.35
CA GLU A 143 8.21 -3.82 -23.42
C GLU A 143 9.40 -4.79 -23.42
#